data_AF-A0A937AV93-F1
#
_entry.id   AF-A0A937AV93-F1
#
_cell.length_a   1.000
_cell.length_b   1.000
_cell.length_c   1.000
_cell.angle_alpha   90.00
_cell.angle_beta   90.00
_cell.angle_gamma   90.00
#
_symmetry.space_group_name_H-M   'P 1'
#
loop_
_entity.id
_entity.type
_entity.pdbx_description
1 polymer ?
#
loop_
_entity_poly.entity_id
_entity_poly.type
_entity_poly.pdbx_seq_one_letter_code
_entity_poly.pdbx_strand_id
1 'polypeptide(L)'
;MKVVLLIGAGLALALAGVGTARGDVITVPTMEPAALQAALVDPANPSKLGITSVSIRNGQPMQFGTYSNFNLNPVTIRAGVVLSSGSVQLLGPLPEVLDPNYQPSSPPAAVNSQMDNENDGSTSEFNSYGNSGNHIENFQGSYDVAALTVNFHLATPSQVKFDFIFGSVEYPFYTSSFTDAFLVFLDGTNGNDQIAFDNAGNPVQVGASFAGLTVTNDLNTAFSSPHGLIHHLTTTTQMLSAGNHTLHFEVGDVNDHILDSAVFIANLRLGSGAPGTVPSDDDRRCSPADIAFDDGFPIDDVPGHVNNGINEGDYNCFFAANGFFEQASDGPGARGDFCDIACDDGEPLSASGNCNNSGVNEGDYNCFFNHFFLGCPN
;
A
#
# COMPACT_ATOMS: atom_id res chain seq x y z
N MET A 1 41.48 59.24 -26.66
CA MET A 1 40.18 58.83 -26.10
C MET A 1 40.14 57.30 -26.14
N LYS A 2 40.43 56.62 -25.02
CA LYS A 2 40.40 55.15 -24.93
C LYS A 2 39.01 54.75 -24.44
N VAL A 3 38.23 54.12 -25.30
CA VAL A 3 36.94 53.51 -24.96
C VAL A 3 37.23 52.15 -24.34
N VAL A 4 36.91 52.01 -23.05
CA VAL A 4 36.97 50.73 -22.34
C VAL A 4 35.62 50.05 -22.51
N LEU A 5 35.61 48.93 -23.23
CA LEU A 5 34.44 48.09 -23.45
C LEU A 5 34.33 47.11 -22.26
N LEU A 6 33.37 47.35 -21.35
CA LEU A 6 33.02 46.40 -20.29
C LEU A 6 32.20 45.25 -20.89
N ILE A 7 32.79 44.06 -20.96
CA ILE A 7 32.09 42.82 -21.26
C ILE A 7 31.45 42.34 -19.96
N GLY A 8 30.14 42.55 -19.81
CA GLY A 8 29.35 42.00 -18.72
C GLY A 8 29.09 40.51 -18.97
N ALA A 9 29.75 39.64 -18.20
CA ALA A 9 29.43 38.23 -18.15
C ALA A 9 28.10 38.07 -17.37
N GLY A 10 27.00 37.90 -18.10
CA GLY A 10 25.71 37.53 -17.53
C GLY A 10 25.76 36.09 -17.05
N LEU A 11 25.81 35.88 -15.74
CA LEU A 11 25.66 34.59 -15.10
C LEU A 11 24.19 34.15 -15.26
N ALA A 12 23.91 33.28 -16.24
CA ALA A 12 22.61 32.65 -16.38
C ALA A 12 22.43 31.65 -15.23
N LEU A 13 21.70 32.06 -14.20
CA LEU A 13 21.28 31.18 -13.12
C LEU A 13 20.20 30.24 -13.69
N ALA A 14 20.61 29.04 -14.10
CA ALA A 14 19.67 27.98 -14.44
C ALA A 14 18.99 27.55 -13.12
N LEU A 15 17.80 28.09 -12.85
CA LEU A 15 16.90 27.49 -11.88
C LEU A 15 16.48 26.13 -12.45
N ALA A 16 17.19 25.08 -12.08
CA ALA A 16 16.66 23.73 -12.19
C ALA A 16 15.42 23.70 -11.29
N GLY A 17 14.24 23.73 -11.90
CA GLY A 17 12.99 23.54 -11.18
C GLY A 17 13.07 22.20 -10.46
N VAL A 18 13.02 22.24 -9.13
CA VAL A 18 12.96 21.04 -8.30
C VAL A 18 11.56 20.47 -8.49
N GLY A 19 11.37 19.68 -9.56
CA GLY A 19 10.16 18.87 -9.70
C GLY A 19 10.14 17.89 -8.54
N THR A 20 9.03 17.84 -7.80
CA THR A 20 8.80 16.78 -6.83
C THR A 20 8.81 15.45 -7.57
N ALA A 21 9.70 14.54 -7.16
CA ALA A 21 9.74 13.20 -7.73
C ALA A 21 8.39 12.52 -7.48
N ARG A 22 7.69 12.13 -8.55
CA ARG A 22 6.49 11.29 -8.46
C ARG A 22 6.91 9.82 -8.41
N GLY A 23 6.15 9.05 -7.65
CA GLY A 23 6.35 7.62 -7.48
C GLY A 23 5.62 6.91 -8.60
N ASP A 24 6.36 6.31 -9.51
CA ASP A 24 5.74 5.57 -10.60
C ASP A 24 5.27 4.22 -10.06
N VAL A 25 3.95 4.09 -9.82
CA VAL A 25 3.33 2.78 -9.60
C VAL A 25 3.48 2.00 -10.90
N ILE A 26 4.21 0.90 -10.86
CA ILE A 26 4.49 0.09 -12.03
C ILE A 26 3.49 -1.06 -12.07
N THR A 27 2.70 -1.12 -13.13
CA THR A 27 1.83 -2.27 -13.43
C THR A 27 2.45 -3.14 -14.52
N VAL A 28 2.28 -4.45 -14.36
CA VAL A 28 2.64 -5.44 -15.39
C VAL A 28 1.37 -6.23 -15.69
N PRO A 29 0.71 -5.98 -16.85
CA PRO A 29 -0.49 -6.71 -17.24
C PRO A 29 -0.18 -8.20 -17.35
N THR A 30 -1.03 -9.02 -16.75
CA THR A 30 -0.93 -10.47 -16.82
C THR A 30 -2.27 -11.12 -16.58
N MET A 31 -2.55 -12.19 -17.32
CA MET A 31 -3.68 -13.07 -17.10
C MET A 31 -3.25 -14.44 -16.58
N GLU A 32 -1.95 -14.61 -16.31
CA GLU A 32 -1.37 -15.89 -15.91
C GLU A 32 -1.71 -16.18 -14.43
N PRO A 33 -2.51 -17.22 -14.14
CA PRO A 33 -2.96 -17.48 -12.77
C PRO A 33 -1.82 -17.68 -11.77
N ALA A 34 -0.72 -18.30 -12.21
CA ALA A 34 0.45 -18.53 -11.36
C ALA A 34 1.14 -17.21 -10.95
N ALA A 35 1.20 -16.22 -11.85
CA ALA A 35 1.79 -14.92 -11.56
C ALA A 35 0.91 -14.14 -10.56
N LEU A 36 -0.41 -14.16 -10.76
CA LEU A 36 -1.38 -13.55 -9.85
C LEU A 36 -1.34 -14.20 -8.46
N GLN A 37 -1.30 -15.53 -8.41
CA GLN A 37 -1.17 -16.28 -7.16
C GLN A 37 0.12 -15.89 -6.41
N ALA A 38 1.25 -15.83 -7.10
CA ALA A 38 2.53 -15.47 -6.49
C ALA A 38 2.52 -14.03 -5.92
N ALA A 39 1.83 -13.10 -6.59
CA ALA A 39 1.76 -11.70 -6.17
C ALA A 39 0.79 -11.47 -4.99
N LEU A 40 -0.22 -12.31 -4.78
CA LEU A 40 -1.16 -12.18 -3.65
C LEU A 40 -0.55 -12.55 -2.30
N VAL A 41 0.38 -13.50 -2.30
CA VAL A 41 0.89 -14.11 -1.07
C VAL A 41 1.87 -13.17 -0.37
N ASP A 42 1.78 -13.10 0.97
CA ASP A 42 2.79 -12.41 1.79
C ASP A 42 4.20 -12.99 1.52
N PRO A 43 5.13 -12.22 0.93
CA PRO A 43 6.48 -12.71 0.64
C PRO A 43 7.27 -13.04 1.92
N ALA A 44 6.89 -12.48 3.08
CA ALA A 44 7.50 -12.83 4.36
C ALA A 44 7.00 -14.17 4.91
N ASN A 45 5.84 -14.65 4.47
CA ASN A 45 5.21 -15.88 4.98
C ASN A 45 4.53 -16.73 3.89
N PRO A 46 5.23 -17.09 2.81
CA PRO A 46 4.59 -17.70 1.65
C PRO A 46 4.01 -19.09 1.90
N SER A 47 4.41 -19.75 2.99
CA SER A 47 3.95 -21.08 3.36
C SER A 47 2.73 -21.12 4.27
N LYS A 48 2.23 -19.97 4.76
CA LYS A 48 1.18 -19.96 5.80
C LYS A 48 -0.24 -20.08 5.24
N LEU A 49 -0.53 -19.51 4.06
CA LEU A 49 -1.83 -19.67 3.41
C LEU A 49 -1.69 -20.55 2.16
N GLY A 50 -2.31 -21.73 2.17
CA GLY A 50 -2.29 -22.64 1.04
C GLY A 50 -3.24 -22.23 -0.07
N ILE A 51 -2.88 -21.25 -0.90
CA ILE A 51 -3.63 -20.94 -2.13
C ILE A 51 -3.54 -22.14 -3.08
N THR A 52 -4.67 -22.73 -3.41
CA THR A 52 -4.77 -23.93 -4.25
C THR A 52 -4.97 -23.60 -5.71
N SER A 53 -5.70 -22.52 -6.02
CA SER A 53 -5.85 -22.03 -7.38
C SER A 53 -6.33 -20.59 -7.44
N VAL A 54 -5.90 -19.88 -8.47
CA VAL A 54 -6.44 -18.58 -8.87
C VAL A 54 -7.10 -18.73 -10.24
N SER A 55 -8.22 -18.03 -10.45
CA SER A 55 -8.85 -17.91 -11.77
C SER A 55 -9.42 -16.51 -11.95
N ILE A 56 -9.43 -16.03 -13.19
CA ILE A 56 -9.95 -14.71 -13.54
C ILE A 56 -11.18 -14.82 -14.43
N ARG A 57 -12.02 -13.78 -14.36
CA ARG A 57 -13.08 -13.51 -15.32
C ARG A 57 -13.03 -12.03 -15.68
N ASN A 58 -12.91 -11.75 -16.97
CA ASN A 58 -12.70 -10.41 -17.49
C ASN A 58 -13.83 -10.03 -18.45
N GLY A 59 -14.31 -8.79 -18.37
CA GLY A 59 -15.13 -8.16 -19.39
C GLY A 59 -14.30 -7.73 -20.62
N GLN A 60 -13.03 -7.35 -20.41
CA GLN A 60 -12.11 -6.87 -21.46
C GLN A 60 -10.68 -7.40 -21.28
N PRO A 61 -9.84 -7.42 -22.33
CA PRO A 61 -8.41 -7.72 -22.19
C PRO A 61 -7.71 -6.71 -21.27
N MET A 62 -6.66 -7.16 -20.57
CA MET A 62 -5.76 -6.30 -19.76
C MET A 62 -6.36 -5.71 -18.47
N GLN A 63 -7.50 -6.23 -18.00
CA GLN A 63 -8.10 -5.88 -16.71
C GLN A 63 -7.32 -6.40 -15.48
N PHE A 64 -6.30 -7.23 -15.68
CA PHE A 64 -5.53 -7.85 -14.61
C PHE A 64 -4.03 -7.60 -14.77
N GLY A 65 -3.36 -7.44 -13.64
CA GLY A 65 -1.91 -7.33 -13.59
C GLY A 65 -1.34 -7.57 -12.20
N THR A 66 -0.02 -7.49 -12.12
CA THR A 66 0.68 -7.29 -10.85
C THR A 66 1.14 -5.83 -10.76
N TYR A 67 1.29 -5.29 -9.56
CA TYR A 67 1.82 -3.95 -9.36
C TYR A 67 2.97 -3.91 -8.36
N SER A 68 3.78 -2.87 -8.43
CA SER A 68 4.89 -2.59 -7.51
C SER A 68 5.12 -1.09 -7.36
N ASN A 69 6.02 -0.69 -6.46
CA ASN A 69 6.41 0.70 -6.19
C ASN A 69 5.27 1.64 -5.73
N PHE A 70 4.25 1.10 -5.06
CA PHE A 70 3.21 1.89 -4.41
C PHE A 70 3.65 2.34 -3.02
N ASN A 71 4.71 3.14 -2.95
CA ASN A 71 5.48 3.38 -1.73
C ASN A 71 5.68 4.86 -1.35
N LEU A 72 5.04 5.79 -2.07
CA LEU A 72 5.04 7.20 -1.70
C LEU A 72 3.82 7.58 -0.87
N ASN A 73 4.02 8.42 0.14
CA ASN A 73 2.95 8.96 0.95
C ASN A 73 2.04 9.88 0.10
N PRO A 74 0.75 10.02 0.47
CA PRO A 74 0.12 9.60 1.73
C PRO A 74 -0.46 8.17 1.73
N VAL A 75 -0.54 7.51 0.56
CA VAL A 75 -1.11 6.17 0.46
C VAL A 75 -0.04 5.20 -0.03
N THR A 76 0.24 4.17 0.77
CA THR A 76 1.19 3.12 0.39
C THR A 76 0.62 1.75 0.63
N ILE A 77 0.97 0.82 -0.26
CA ILE A 77 0.65 -0.60 -0.12
C ILE A 77 1.81 -1.44 -0.69
N ARG A 78 1.98 -2.64 -0.15
CA ARG A 78 2.95 -3.59 -0.69
C ARG A 78 2.60 -3.97 -2.13
N ALA A 79 3.58 -4.48 -2.87
CA ALA A 79 3.35 -5.07 -4.19
C ALA A 79 2.30 -6.18 -4.12
N GLY A 80 1.54 -6.35 -5.20
CA GLY A 80 0.39 -7.24 -5.20
C GLY A 80 -0.25 -7.43 -6.57
N VAL A 81 -1.53 -7.78 -6.55
CA VAL A 81 -2.38 -7.92 -7.75
C VAL A 81 -3.21 -6.66 -7.94
N VAL A 82 -3.37 -6.24 -9.19
CA VAL A 82 -4.27 -5.14 -9.56
C VAL A 82 -5.37 -5.66 -10.48
N LEU A 83 -6.61 -5.26 -10.18
CA LEU A 83 -7.77 -5.43 -11.04
C LEU A 83 -8.26 -4.04 -11.46
N SER A 84 -8.72 -3.88 -12.69
CA SER A 84 -9.32 -2.64 -13.17
C SER A 84 -10.63 -2.91 -13.90
N SER A 85 -11.57 -1.97 -13.83
CA SER A 85 -12.75 -1.97 -14.70
C SER A 85 -12.36 -1.80 -16.17
N GLY A 86 -11.30 -1.05 -16.48
CA GLY A 86 -10.72 -0.92 -17.83
C GLY A 86 -9.37 -1.61 -17.98
N SER A 87 -8.30 -0.84 -18.19
CA SER A 87 -6.97 -1.40 -18.47
C SER A 87 -5.95 -1.06 -17.39
N VAL A 88 -5.27 -2.08 -16.85
CA VAL A 88 -4.20 -1.87 -15.86
C VAL A 88 -2.97 -1.17 -16.46
N GLN A 89 -2.88 -1.03 -17.79
CA GLN A 89 -1.84 -0.24 -18.46
C GLN A 89 -2.05 1.26 -18.32
N LEU A 90 -3.27 1.69 -17.96
CA LEU A 90 -3.72 3.08 -18.03
C LEU A 90 -4.13 3.64 -16.66
N LEU A 91 -3.53 3.13 -15.58
CA LEU A 91 -3.81 3.61 -14.21
C LEU A 91 -3.06 4.90 -13.85
N GLY A 92 -2.03 5.26 -14.63
CA GLY A 92 -1.24 6.48 -14.42
C GLY A 92 -2.03 7.76 -14.76
N PRO A 93 -1.46 8.96 -14.53
CA PRO A 93 -2.10 10.17 -15.05
C PRO A 93 -2.20 10.05 -16.56
N LEU A 94 -3.43 10.13 -17.06
CA LEU A 94 -3.67 10.24 -18.49
C LEU A 94 -2.85 11.43 -18.99
N PRO A 95 -2.07 11.30 -20.09
CA PRO A 95 -1.26 12.39 -20.62
C PRO A 95 -2.05 13.71 -20.77
N GLU A 96 -3.34 13.61 -21.04
CA GLU A 96 -4.28 14.70 -21.18
C GLU A 96 -4.59 15.42 -19.87
N VAL A 97 -4.47 14.76 -18.70
CA VAL A 97 -4.60 15.40 -17.38
C VAL A 97 -3.44 16.38 -17.14
N LEU A 98 -2.32 16.20 -17.85
CA LEU A 98 -1.19 17.13 -17.81
C LEU A 98 -1.37 18.33 -18.76
N ASP A 99 -2.43 18.38 -19.58
CA ASP A 99 -2.75 19.56 -20.40
C ASP A 99 -3.19 20.72 -19.48
N PRO A 100 -2.57 21.91 -19.55
CA PRO A 100 -3.00 23.07 -18.78
C PRO A 100 -4.47 23.50 -19.00
N ASN A 101 -5.09 23.05 -20.10
CA ASN A 101 -6.48 23.31 -20.44
C ASN A 101 -7.41 22.15 -20.07
N TYR A 102 -6.88 21.08 -19.48
CA TYR A 102 -7.68 19.96 -19.01
C TYR A 102 -8.79 20.47 -18.08
N GLN A 103 -10.03 20.09 -18.39
CA GLN A 103 -11.18 20.34 -17.55
C GLN A 103 -11.57 19.02 -16.91
N PRO A 104 -11.27 18.79 -15.62
CA PRO A 104 -11.57 17.53 -14.95
C PRO A 104 -13.05 17.13 -14.98
N SER A 105 -13.95 18.12 -15.14
CA SER A 105 -15.39 17.91 -15.34
C SER A 105 -15.78 17.54 -16.77
N SER A 106 -14.83 17.20 -17.64
CA SER A 106 -15.04 16.81 -19.03
C SER A 106 -13.91 15.83 -19.41
N PRO A 107 -14.10 14.52 -19.20
CA PRO A 107 -13.02 13.56 -19.29
C PRO A 107 -12.33 13.61 -20.67
N PRO A 108 -11.02 13.32 -20.75
CA PRO A 108 -10.29 13.41 -22.00
C PRO A 108 -10.88 12.53 -23.09
N ALA A 109 -10.72 12.95 -24.35
CA ALA A 109 -11.19 12.15 -25.48
C ALA A 109 -10.60 10.74 -25.51
N ALA A 110 -9.35 10.54 -25.06
CA ALA A 110 -8.73 9.22 -24.99
C ALA A 110 -9.50 8.26 -24.05
N VAL A 111 -9.93 8.77 -22.90
CA VAL A 111 -10.78 8.06 -21.94
C VAL A 111 -12.16 7.80 -22.53
N ASN A 112 -12.74 8.80 -23.17
CA ASN A 112 -14.05 8.72 -23.83
C ASN A 112 -14.06 7.88 -25.13
N SER A 113 -12.89 7.55 -25.70
CA SER A 113 -12.76 6.89 -27.03
C SER A 113 -12.23 5.47 -26.98
N GLN A 114 -11.73 5.01 -25.83
CA GLN A 114 -11.16 3.67 -25.69
C GLN A 114 -12.22 2.56 -25.61
N MET A 115 -13.51 2.90 -25.71
CA MET A 115 -14.64 1.99 -25.48
C MET A 115 -15.80 2.14 -26.49
N ASP A 116 -15.57 2.76 -27.66
CA ASP A 116 -16.54 2.82 -28.79
C ASP A 116 -16.97 1.39 -29.21
N ASN A 117 -18.24 0.97 -29.37
CA ASN A 117 -19.45 1.66 -29.80
C ASN A 117 -20.69 0.73 -29.51
N GLU A 118 -21.83 1.30 -29.12
CA GLU A 118 -23.22 0.80 -29.35
C GLU A 118 -23.99 -0.16 -28.40
N ASN A 119 -23.52 -0.60 -27.23
CA ASN A 119 -24.45 -1.26 -26.28
C ASN A 119 -24.18 -0.82 -24.84
N ASP A 120 -25.26 -0.47 -24.15
CA ASP A 120 -25.38 0.03 -22.79
C ASP A 120 -24.75 -0.88 -21.71
N GLY A 121 -23.42 -0.97 -21.67
CA GLY A 121 -22.64 -1.81 -20.75
C GLY A 121 -22.94 -1.65 -19.24
N SER A 122 -23.80 -0.71 -18.86
CA SER A 122 -24.41 -0.65 -17.52
C SER A 122 -25.47 -1.75 -17.36
N THR A 123 -25.22 -2.67 -16.43
CA THR A 123 -26.24 -3.64 -16.02
C THR A 123 -27.08 -3.06 -14.88
N SER A 124 -28.42 -3.14 -15.01
CA SER A 124 -29.36 -2.81 -13.93
C SER A 124 -29.06 -3.55 -12.61
N GLU A 125 -28.37 -4.69 -12.71
CA GLU A 125 -27.89 -5.52 -11.62
C GLU A 125 -26.99 -4.75 -10.64
N PHE A 126 -26.07 -3.94 -11.16
CA PHE A 126 -25.11 -3.21 -10.31
C PHE A 126 -25.71 -1.92 -9.75
N ASN A 127 -26.65 -1.30 -10.47
CA ASN A 127 -27.52 -0.24 -9.91
C ASN A 127 -28.37 -0.71 -8.74
N SER A 128 -28.85 -1.95 -8.83
CA SER A 128 -29.49 -2.60 -7.69
C SER A 128 -28.47 -2.90 -6.60
N TYR A 129 -27.23 -3.26 -6.96
CA TYR A 129 -26.18 -3.62 -6.01
C TYR A 129 -25.78 -2.47 -5.08
N GLY A 130 -25.61 -1.25 -5.61
CA GLY A 130 -25.41 -0.05 -4.79
C GLY A 130 -26.51 0.15 -3.72
N ASN A 131 -27.63 -0.57 -3.84
CA ASN A 131 -28.72 -0.59 -2.88
C ASN A 131 -28.98 -1.96 -2.18
N SER A 132 -28.42 -3.10 -2.64
CA SER A 132 -28.85 -4.45 -2.19
C SER A 132 -27.80 -5.54 -1.97
N GLY A 133 -26.51 -5.36 -2.31
CA GLY A 133 -25.46 -6.33 -1.99
C GLY A 133 -25.61 -7.72 -2.66
N ASN A 134 -25.63 -7.86 -3.99
CA ASN A 134 -25.68 -9.19 -4.65
C ASN A 134 -24.29 -9.69 -5.07
N HIS A 135 -24.05 -10.16 -6.30
CA HIS A 135 -22.72 -10.26 -6.93
C HIS A 135 -22.86 -9.85 -8.39
N ILE A 136 -21.76 -9.78 -9.14
CA ILE A 136 -21.84 -9.49 -10.57
C ILE A 136 -22.10 -10.80 -11.33
N GLU A 137 -23.23 -10.97 -12.00
CA GLU A 137 -23.53 -12.17 -12.79
C GLU A 137 -23.17 -11.99 -14.28
N ASN A 138 -23.36 -10.79 -14.84
CA ASN A 138 -23.23 -10.53 -16.29
C ASN A 138 -21.89 -9.91 -16.74
N PHE A 139 -20.77 -10.59 -16.49
CA PHE A 139 -19.43 -10.14 -16.90
C PHE A 139 -19.23 -10.00 -18.42
N GLN A 140 -19.98 -10.73 -19.24
CA GLN A 140 -19.84 -10.66 -20.71
C GLN A 140 -20.62 -9.49 -21.32
N GLY A 141 -21.58 -8.93 -20.58
CA GLY A 141 -22.31 -7.71 -20.94
C GLY A 141 -21.76 -6.45 -20.27
N SER A 142 -21.09 -6.61 -19.12
CA SER A 142 -20.40 -5.54 -18.40
C SER A 142 -18.91 -5.57 -18.78
N TYR A 143 -18.57 -4.88 -19.87
CA TYR A 143 -17.18 -4.75 -20.33
C TYR A 143 -16.26 -4.16 -19.24
N ASP A 144 -16.85 -3.45 -18.27
CA ASP A 144 -16.20 -2.71 -17.20
C ASP A 144 -16.09 -3.47 -15.88
N VAL A 145 -16.04 -4.80 -15.93
CA VAL A 145 -15.93 -5.63 -14.72
C VAL A 145 -14.80 -6.64 -14.82
N ALA A 146 -14.04 -6.75 -13.72
CA ALA A 146 -13.03 -7.77 -13.51
C ALA A 146 -13.29 -8.55 -12.22
N ALA A 147 -13.24 -9.89 -12.27
CA ALA A 147 -13.28 -10.74 -11.08
C ALA A 147 -12.10 -11.70 -10.97
N LEU A 148 -11.54 -11.78 -9.77
CA LEU A 148 -10.50 -12.72 -9.34
C LEU A 148 -11.09 -13.69 -8.33
N THR A 149 -11.03 -14.98 -8.61
CA THR A 149 -11.39 -16.03 -7.65
C THR A 149 -10.13 -16.69 -7.11
N VAL A 150 -10.00 -16.73 -5.78
CA VAL A 150 -8.88 -17.33 -5.06
C VAL A 150 -9.41 -18.47 -4.20
N ASN A 151 -8.99 -19.68 -4.53
CA ASN A 151 -9.29 -20.87 -3.74
C ASN A 151 -8.11 -21.16 -2.81
N PHE A 152 -8.38 -21.49 -1.55
CA PHE A 152 -7.35 -21.79 -0.58
C PHE A 152 -7.79 -22.89 0.40
N HIS A 153 -6.80 -23.50 1.06
CA HIS A 153 -7.01 -24.54 2.05
C HIS A 153 -6.47 -24.12 3.42
N LEU A 154 -7.28 -24.35 4.46
CA LEU A 154 -6.91 -24.17 5.86
C LEU A 154 -6.80 -25.53 6.55
N ALA A 155 -5.60 -25.85 7.04
CA ALA A 155 -5.36 -27.12 7.77
C ALA A 155 -6.02 -27.14 9.16
N THR A 156 -6.20 -25.97 9.76
CA THR A 156 -6.85 -25.74 11.05
C THR A 156 -7.76 -24.53 10.95
N PRO A 157 -8.77 -24.37 11.82
CA PRO A 157 -9.55 -23.14 11.87
C PRO A 157 -8.66 -21.91 11.99
N SER A 158 -8.88 -20.90 11.15
CA SER A 158 -8.02 -19.72 11.07
C SER A 158 -8.77 -18.53 10.49
N GLN A 159 -8.27 -17.33 10.77
CA GLN A 159 -8.71 -16.11 10.10
C GLN A 159 -7.75 -15.79 8.95
N VAL A 160 -8.31 -15.21 7.89
CA VAL A 160 -7.58 -14.74 6.72
C VAL A 160 -7.66 -13.22 6.65
N LYS A 161 -6.57 -12.59 6.24
CA LYS A 161 -6.46 -11.15 6.06
C LYS A 161 -5.96 -10.83 4.66
N PHE A 162 -6.40 -9.70 4.13
CA PHE A 162 -5.82 -9.09 2.94
C PHE A 162 -5.90 -7.59 3.05
N ASP A 163 -5.03 -6.94 2.30
CA ASP A 163 -4.84 -5.51 2.28
C ASP A 163 -5.31 -5.00 0.91
N PHE A 164 -5.96 -3.84 0.86
CA PHE A 164 -6.35 -3.25 -0.42
C PHE A 164 -6.38 -1.72 -0.42
N ILE A 165 -6.27 -1.15 -1.62
CA ILE A 165 -6.60 0.24 -1.94
C ILE A 165 -7.52 0.23 -3.16
N PHE A 166 -8.57 1.03 -3.11
CA PHE A 166 -9.47 1.27 -4.23
C PHE A 166 -9.28 2.69 -4.79
N GLY A 167 -9.21 2.81 -6.12
CA GLY A 167 -9.05 4.06 -6.84
C GLY A 167 -10.10 4.21 -7.92
N SER A 168 -10.48 5.45 -8.18
CA SER A 168 -11.50 5.80 -9.18
C SER A 168 -11.16 7.12 -9.86
N VAL A 169 -11.31 7.17 -11.18
CA VAL A 169 -11.20 8.39 -11.98
C VAL A 169 -12.42 9.30 -11.80
N GLU A 170 -13.56 8.75 -11.37
CA GLU A 170 -14.83 9.47 -11.16
C GLU A 170 -14.77 10.50 -10.03
N TYR A 171 -13.95 10.24 -9.01
CA TYR A 171 -13.76 11.19 -7.93
C TYR A 171 -12.90 12.39 -8.40
N PRO A 172 -13.23 13.65 -7.98
CA PRO A 172 -14.35 14.08 -7.13
C PRO A 172 -15.63 14.48 -7.87
N PHE A 173 -15.70 14.35 -9.20
CA PHE A 173 -16.71 15.04 -10.00
C PHE A 173 -17.99 14.24 -10.23
N TYR A 174 -17.91 12.91 -10.20
CA TYR A 174 -18.93 12.00 -10.72
C TYR A 174 -19.51 11.05 -9.65
N THR A 175 -19.14 11.27 -8.39
CA THR A 175 -19.45 10.44 -7.21
C THR A 175 -20.94 10.22 -6.89
N SER A 176 -21.85 10.95 -7.53
CA SER A 176 -23.30 10.89 -7.29
C SER A 176 -24.12 10.35 -8.46
N SER A 177 -23.50 10.22 -9.63
CA SER A 177 -24.18 9.81 -10.87
C SER A 177 -23.72 8.44 -11.36
N PHE A 178 -22.64 7.93 -10.80
CA PHE A 178 -21.99 6.70 -11.19
C PHE A 178 -21.52 5.92 -9.96
N THR A 179 -21.20 4.65 -10.16
CA THR A 179 -20.99 3.71 -9.07
C THR A 179 -19.83 2.79 -9.36
N ASP A 180 -18.61 3.31 -9.45
CA ASP A 180 -17.45 2.43 -9.29
C ASP A 180 -17.52 1.68 -7.95
N ALA A 181 -17.31 0.37 -7.95
CA ALA A 181 -17.30 -0.44 -6.73
C ALA A 181 -16.20 -1.50 -6.70
N PHE A 182 -15.81 -1.84 -5.47
CA PHE A 182 -14.98 -3.00 -5.16
C PHE A 182 -15.69 -3.91 -4.14
N LEU A 183 -15.76 -5.19 -4.44
CA LEU A 183 -16.50 -6.18 -3.67
C LEU A 183 -15.62 -7.40 -3.39
N VAL A 184 -15.77 -7.98 -2.21
CA VAL A 184 -15.11 -9.24 -1.86
C VAL A 184 -16.09 -10.15 -1.13
N PHE A 185 -16.25 -11.37 -1.63
CA PHE A 185 -17.12 -12.39 -1.05
C PHE A 185 -16.34 -13.61 -0.57
N LEU A 186 -16.86 -14.28 0.45
CA LEU A 186 -16.28 -15.47 1.07
C LEU A 186 -17.25 -16.66 0.98
N ASP A 187 -16.79 -17.77 0.40
CA ASP A 187 -17.51 -19.06 0.29
C ASP A 187 -18.89 -19.00 -0.39
N GLY A 188 -19.15 -17.92 -1.12
CA GLY A 188 -20.40 -17.64 -1.79
C GLY A 188 -20.36 -16.27 -2.43
N THR A 189 -21.47 -15.85 -3.02
CA THR A 189 -21.63 -14.57 -3.72
C THR A 189 -22.95 -13.89 -3.36
N ASN A 190 -23.59 -14.28 -2.25
CA ASN A 190 -24.75 -13.54 -1.74
C ASN A 190 -24.26 -12.33 -0.94
N GLY A 191 -25.13 -11.34 -0.69
CA GLY A 191 -24.77 -10.17 0.11
C GLY A 191 -24.27 -10.45 1.52
N ASN A 192 -24.75 -11.52 2.14
CA ASN A 192 -24.27 -11.95 3.46
C ASN A 192 -22.84 -12.53 3.41
N ASP A 193 -22.35 -12.86 2.22
CA ASP A 193 -21.01 -13.39 1.99
C ASP A 193 -20.00 -12.26 1.74
N GLN A 194 -20.44 -11.00 1.59
CA GLN A 194 -19.57 -9.83 1.41
C GLN A 194 -18.79 -9.49 2.70
N ILE A 195 -17.47 -9.34 2.59
CA ILE A 195 -16.58 -9.14 3.74
C ILE A 195 -15.74 -7.84 3.66
N ALA A 196 -15.63 -7.22 2.49
CA ALA A 196 -14.90 -5.96 2.31
C ALA A 196 -15.84 -4.76 2.34
N PHE A 197 -15.46 -3.76 3.13
CA PHE A 197 -16.21 -2.53 3.38
C PHE A 197 -15.23 -1.35 3.48
N ASP A 198 -15.73 -0.12 3.40
CA ASP A 198 -14.93 1.06 3.71
C ASP A 198 -14.76 1.26 5.23
N ASN A 199 -13.99 2.28 5.62
CA ASN A 199 -13.75 2.62 7.03
C ASN A 199 -15.03 2.97 7.82
N ALA A 200 -16.10 3.37 7.14
CA ALA A 200 -17.39 3.66 7.77
C ALA A 200 -18.31 2.42 7.80
N GLY A 201 -17.85 1.27 7.29
CA GLY A 201 -18.61 0.04 7.22
C GLY A 201 -19.61 -0.02 6.06
N ASN A 202 -19.53 0.89 5.08
CA ASN A 202 -20.36 0.83 3.88
C ASN A 202 -19.69 -0.05 2.81
N PRO A 203 -20.43 -0.59 1.83
CA PRO A 203 -19.84 -1.20 0.64
C PRO A 203 -18.83 -0.25 -0.02
N VAL A 204 -17.70 -0.78 -0.49
CA VAL A 204 -16.65 0.04 -1.11
C VAL A 204 -17.14 0.54 -2.46
N GLN A 205 -17.44 1.84 -2.55
CA GLN A 205 -17.98 2.51 -3.72
C GLN A 205 -17.52 3.95 -3.82
N VAL A 206 -17.39 4.51 -5.02
CA VAL A 206 -16.89 5.88 -5.18
C VAL A 206 -17.73 6.92 -4.42
N GLY A 207 -19.06 6.80 -4.44
CA GLY A 207 -19.96 7.76 -3.79
C GLY A 207 -19.93 7.73 -2.27
N ALA A 208 -19.69 6.56 -1.68
CA ALA A 208 -19.69 6.37 -0.22
C ALA A 208 -18.27 6.44 0.35
N SER A 209 -17.33 5.73 -0.24
CA SER A 209 -15.99 5.51 0.33
C SER A 209 -15.06 6.71 0.18
N PHE A 210 -15.37 7.62 -0.75
CA PHE A 210 -14.65 8.89 -0.88
C PHE A 210 -15.37 10.06 -0.19
N ALA A 211 -16.53 9.81 0.45
CA ALA A 211 -17.28 10.85 1.13
C ALA A 211 -16.43 11.44 2.27
N GLY A 212 -16.15 12.74 2.21
CA GLY A 212 -15.34 13.44 3.20
C GLY A 212 -13.82 13.28 3.02
N LEU A 213 -13.36 12.48 2.05
CA LEU A 213 -11.98 12.57 1.59
C LEU A 213 -11.81 13.88 0.81
N THR A 214 -10.66 14.52 0.97
CA THR A 214 -10.20 15.59 0.07
C THR A 214 -9.25 14.95 -0.93
N VAL A 215 -9.29 15.39 -2.20
CA VAL A 215 -8.33 14.96 -3.25
C VAL A 215 -6.96 14.74 -2.65
N THR A 216 -6.46 13.52 -2.78
CA THR A 216 -5.18 13.16 -2.21
C THR A 216 -4.12 13.99 -2.93
N ASN A 217 -3.23 14.65 -2.19
CA ASN A 217 -1.98 15.17 -2.76
C ASN A 217 -1.03 13.98 -3.05
N ASP A 218 -1.58 12.93 -3.64
CA ASP A 218 -0.87 11.69 -3.84
C ASP A 218 0.24 11.91 -4.86
N LEU A 219 1.43 11.45 -4.47
CA LEU A 219 2.63 11.53 -5.28
C LEU A 219 2.82 10.27 -6.13
N ASN A 220 2.05 9.21 -5.86
CA ASN A 220 1.95 8.05 -6.71
C ASN A 220 1.28 8.43 -8.04
N THR A 221 1.71 7.81 -9.14
CA THR A 221 1.12 8.03 -10.46
C THR A 221 -0.25 7.39 -10.62
N ALA A 222 -0.53 6.30 -9.91
CA ALA A 222 -1.85 5.66 -9.95
C ALA A 222 -2.93 6.62 -9.42
N PHE A 223 -3.94 6.93 -10.23
CA PHE A 223 -5.05 7.82 -9.87
C PHE A 223 -4.59 9.17 -9.27
N SER A 224 -3.51 9.75 -9.81
CA SER A 224 -3.00 11.03 -9.30
C SER A 224 -4.01 12.16 -9.45
N SER A 225 -3.82 13.26 -8.71
CA SER A 225 -4.68 14.45 -8.74
C SER A 225 -5.10 14.84 -10.18
N PRO A 226 -6.41 15.06 -10.44
CA PRO A 226 -7.47 15.26 -9.45
C PRO A 226 -8.19 13.99 -9.00
N HIS A 227 -7.76 12.81 -9.43
CA HIS A 227 -8.42 11.54 -9.11
C HIS A 227 -8.11 11.08 -7.68
N GLY A 228 -8.83 10.05 -7.24
CA GLY A 228 -8.80 9.64 -5.83
C GLY A 228 -8.37 8.19 -5.64
N LEU A 229 -7.67 7.98 -4.52
CA LEU A 229 -7.49 6.68 -3.87
C LEU A 229 -8.13 6.76 -2.48
N ILE A 230 -8.79 5.69 -2.03
CA ILE A 230 -9.13 5.55 -0.61
C ILE A 230 -7.87 5.20 0.21
N HIS A 231 -7.98 5.33 1.53
CA HIS A 231 -6.92 4.85 2.43
C HIS A 231 -6.63 3.36 2.23
N HIS A 232 -5.41 2.94 2.56
CA HIS A 232 -5.09 1.53 2.67
C HIS A 232 -5.95 0.89 3.77
N LEU A 233 -6.72 -0.15 3.40
CA LEU A 233 -7.60 -0.89 4.29
C LEU A 233 -7.14 -2.35 4.42
N THR A 234 -7.35 -2.94 5.61
CA THR A 234 -7.18 -4.37 5.87
C THR A 234 -8.55 -4.98 6.16
N THR A 235 -8.92 -6.02 5.41
CA THR A 235 -10.08 -6.86 5.73
C THR A 235 -9.62 -8.11 6.47
N THR A 236 -10.30 -8.45 7.57
CA THR A 236 -10.10 -9.68 8.34
C THR A 236 -11.38 -10.51 8.32
N THR A 237 -11.31 -11.78 7.92
CA THR A 237 -12.46 -12.67 7.96
C THR A 237 -12.87 -12.99 9.39
N GLN A 238 -14.10 -13.48 9.56
CA GLN A 238 -14.43 -14.29 10.73
C GLN A 238 -13.52 -15.53 10.84
N MET A 239 -13.51 -16.18 12.00
CA MET A 239 -12.82 -17.46 12.16
C MET A 239 -13.42 -18.48 11.21
N LEU A 240 -12.64 -18.92 10.23
CA LEU A 240 -13.04 -19.94 9.27
C LEU A 240 -12.77 -21.32 9.84
N SER A 241 -13.58 -22.31 9.44
CA SER A 241 -13.29 -23.72 9.74
C SER A 241 -12.02 -24.18 9.03
N ALA A 242 -11.49 -25.36 9.42
CA ALA A 242 -10.56 -26.05 8.55
C ALA A 242 -11.28 -26.54 7.28
N GLY A 243 -10.60 -26.55 6.14
CA GLY A 243 -11.19 -26.97 4.87
C GLY A 243 -10.82 -26.05 3.70
N ASN A 244 -11.55 -26.23 2.61
CA ASN A 244 -11.40 -25.41 1.41
C ASN A 244 -12.33 -24.21 1.50
N HIS A 245 -11.81 -23.06 1.10
CA HIS A 245 -12.51 -21.79 1.10
C HIS A 245 -12.24 -21.04 -0.21
N THR A 246 -13.12 -20.09 -0.52
CA THR A 246 -13.03 -19.28 -1.73
C THR A 246 -13.22 -17.81 -1.41
N LEU A 247 -12.35 -16.96 -1.97
CA LEU A 247 -12.55 -15.51 -2.04
C LEU A 247 -12.86 -15.11 -3.49
N HIS A 248 -13.89 -14.28 -3.67
CA HIS A 248 -14.24 -13.66 -4.95
C HIS A 248 -14.02 -12.16 -4.82
N PHE A 249 -13.01 -11.63 -5.50
CA PHE A 249 -12.75 -10.18 -5.59
C PHE A 249 -13.33 -9.67 -6.90
N GLU A 250 -14.10 -8.59 -6.86
CA GLU A 250 -14.75 -8.01 -8.03
C GLU A 250 -14.56 -6.49 -8.01
N VAL A 251 -14.19 -5.91 -9.16
CA VAL A 251 -14.17 -4.46 -9.36
C VAL A 251 -14.96 -4.14 -10.62
N GLY A 252 -15.71 -3.05 -10.61
CA GLY A 252 -16.33 -2.55 -11.82
C GLY A 252 -16.77 -1.11 -11.76
N ASP A 253 -16.81 -0.50 -12.94
CA ASP A 253 -17.44 0.80 -13.22
C ASP A 253 -18.88 0.56 -13.66
N VAL A 254 -19.79 1.34 -13.09
CA VAL A 254 -21.22 1.24 -13.36
C VAL A 254 -21.89 2.57 -13.56
N ASN A 255 -22.76 2.55 -14.58
CA ASN A 255 -23.54 3.66 -15.15
C ASN A 255 -22.83 4.50 -16.18
N ASP A 256 -21.51 4.42 -16.27
CA ASP A 256 -20.84 4.66 -17.52
C ASP A 256 -19.83 3.54 -17.82
N HIS A 257 -19.11 3.76 -18.89
CA HIS A 257 -18.12 2.86 -19.49
C HIS A 257 -16.89 3.69 -19.89
N ILE A 258 -16.74 4.85 -19.24
CA ILE A 258 -15.81 5.90 -19.64
C ILE A 258 -14.73 6.02 -18.58
N LEU A 259 -15.09 6.03 -17.29
CA LEU A 259 -14.14 6.34 -16.22
C LEU A 259 -13.77 5.10 -15.41
N ASP A 260 -12.53 4.65 -15.60
CA ASP A 260 -12.06 3.44 -14.94
C ASP A 260 -11.86 3.59 -13.43
N SER A 261 -12.09 2.49 -12.73
CA SER A 261 -11.64 2.21 -11.38
C SER A 261 -10.65 1.05 -11.34
N ALA A 262 -9.92 0.97 -10.23
CA ALA A 262 -9.04 -0.16 -9.97
C ALA A 262 -8.92 -0.44 -8.48
N VAL A 263 -8.60 -1.68 -8.17
CA VAL A 263 -8.24 -2.11 -6.83
C VAL A 263 -6.86 -2.74 -6.84
N PHE A 264 -6.04 -2.34 -5.88
CA PHE A 264 -4.73 -2.88 -5.59
C PHE A 264 -4.86 -3.79 -4.37
N ILE A 265 -4.60 -5.07 -4.51
CA ILE A 265 -4.77 -6.10 -3.48
C ILE A 265 -3.42 -6.69 -3.13
N ALA A 266 -3.10 -6.76 -1.83
CA ALA A 266 -1.85 -7.31 -1.35
C ALA A 266 -2.02 -8.19 -0.10
N ASN A 267 -0.94 -8.90 0.23
CA ASN A 267 -0.71 -9.47 1.54
C ASN A 267 -1.80 -10.44 2.02
N LEU A 268 -2.32 -11.27 1.12
CA LEU A 268 -3.29 -12.31 1.47
C LEU A 268 -2.59 -13.36 2.37
N ARG A 269 -3.03 -13.44 3.62
CA ARG A 269 -2.30 -14.12 4.70
C ARG A 269 -3.21 -14.71 5.76
N LEU A 270 -2.68 -15.63 6.56
CA LEU A 270 -3.28 -15.95 7.85
C LEU A 270 -2.99 -14.84 8.85
N GLY A 271 -3.97 -14.48 9.69
CA GLY A 271 -3.76 -13.54 10.76
C GLY A 271 -5.00 -13.33 11.61
N SER A 272 -4.81 -13.12 12.91
CA SER A 272 -5.91 -12.82 13.84
C SER A 272 -6.30 -11.34 13.80
N GLY A 273 -7.53 -11.06 14.21
CA GLY A 273 -8.05 -9.69 14.35
C GLY A 273 -9.56 -9.66 14.55
N ALA A 274 -10.09 -8.46 14.82
CA ALA A 274 -11.53 -8.24 14.77
C ALA A 274 -12.02 -8.46 13.33
N PRO A 275 -13.06 -9.27 13.10
CA PRO A 275 -13.64 -9.41 11.76
C PRO A 275 -14.15 -8.07 11.24
N GLY A 276 -13.97 -7.82 9.94
CA GLY A 276 -14.37 -6.59 9.27
C GLY A 276 -13.21 -5.89 8.57
N THR A 277 -13.47 -4.67 8.11
CA THR A 277 -12.48 -3.85 7.41
C THR A 277 -12.14 -2.63 8.24
N VAL A 278 -10.84 -2.35 8.37
CA VAL A 278 -10.32 -1.21 9.13
C VAL A 278 -9.18 -0.55 8.35
N PRO A 279 -8.88 0.74 8.60
CA PRO A 279 -7.66 1.36 8.11
C PRO A 279 -6.45 0.52 8.48
N SER A 280 -5.59 0.30 7.50
CA SER A 280 -4.31 -0.38 7.70
C SER A 280 -3.32 0.62 8.27
N ASP A 281 -2.87 0.36 9.48
CA ASP A 281 -1.69 1.02 10.04
C ASP A 281 -0.40 0.42 9.44
N ASP A 282 -0.33 0.10 8.14
CA ASP A 282 0.92 -0.39 7.50
C ASP A 282 1.96 0.74 7.35
N ASP A 283 1.82 1.81 8.13
CA ASP A 283 2.93 2.59 8.67
C ASP A 283 3.77 1.79 9.71
N ARG A 284 3.71 0.45 9.66
CA ARG A 284 4.67 -0.47 10.29
C ARG A 284 6.07 -0.38 9.68
N ARG A 285 6.47 0.77 9.16
CA ARG A 285 7.89 1.00 8.92
C ARG A 285 8.63 1.25 10.24
N CYS A 286 7.96 1.70 11.30
CA CYS A 286 8.58 1.85 12.62
C CYS A 286 7.51 1.78 13.74
N SER A 287 7.20 0.60 14.27
CA SER A 287 6.53 0.60 15.58
C SER A 287 7.61 0.73 16.66
N PRO A 288 7.55 1.71 17.58
CA PRO A 288 8.48 1.76 18.72
C PRO A 288 8.48 0.48 19.57
N ALA A 289 7.46 -0.38 19.40
CA ALA A 289 7.38 -1.71 20.01
C ALA A 289 8.34 -2.75 19.40
N ASP A 290 9.17 -2.37 18.41
CA ASP A 290 10.22 -3.23 17.83
C ASP A 290 11.55 -3.18 18.62
N ILE A 291 11.55 -2.65 19.85
CA ILE A 291 12.71 -2.61 20.76
C ILE A 291 12.61 -3.79 21.73
N ALA A 292 13.70 -4.55 21.93
CA ALA A 292 13.82 -5.64 22.91
C ALA A 292 14.43 -5.13 24.24
N PHE A 293 14.28 -5.86 25.34
CA PHE A 293 14.97 -5.57 26.62
C PHE A 293 16.49 -5.87 26.53
N ASP A 294 17.28 -5.25 27.42
CA ASP A 294 18.75 -5.33 27.55
C ASP A 294 19.33 -6.76 27.67
N ASP A 295 18.50 -7.75 28.01
CA ASP A 295 18.92 -9.14 28.20
C ASP A 295 18.68 -10.03 26.97
N GLY A 296 18.34 -9.40 25.82
CA GLY A 296 18.07 -10.09 24.57
C GLY A 296 16.70 -10.79 24.54
N PHE A 297 15.86 -10.58 25.56
CA PHE A 297 14.46 -10.97 25.50
C PHE A 297 13.66 -9.89 24.75
N PRO A 298 12.78 -10.29 23.82
CA PRO A 298 11.75 -9.39 23.28
C PRO A 298 11.06 -8.61 24.40
N ILE A 299 10.75 -7.33 24.20
CA ILE A 299 9.71 -6.71 25.02
C ILE A 299 8.46 -7.57 24.85
N ASP A 300 7.88 -8.03 25.97
CA ASP A 300 6.70 -8.89 25.98
C ASP A 300 5.69 -8.39 24.94
N ASP A 301 5.19 -9.29 24.08
CA ASP A 301 4.28 -8.98 22.99
C ASP A 301 3.25 -7.93 23.42
N VAL A 302 3.45 -6.68 22.98
CA VAL A 302 2.40 -5.68 23.06
C VAL A 302 1.27 -6.26 22.20
N PRO A 303 0.07 -6.51 22.74
CA PRO A 303 -0.98 -7.20 21.99
C PRO A 303 -1.25 -6.49 20.66
N GLY A 304 -0.90 -7.14 19.54
CA GLY A 304 -1.07 -6.60 18.18
C GLY A 304 0.23 -6.37 17.39
N HIS A 305 1.40 -6.50 18.00
CA HIS A 305 2.71 -6.31 17.35
C HIS A 305 3.47 -7.63 17.20
N VAL A 306 4.32 -7.76 16.17
CA VAL A 306 5.12 -8.97 15.89
C VAL A 306 6.58 -8.56 15.88
N ASN A 307 7.38 -9.05 16.83
CA ASN A 307 8.82 -8.79 16.88
C ASN A 307 9.52 -9.31 15.60
N ASN A 308 10.33 -8.45 14.96
CA ASN A 308 11.05 -8.74 13.72
C ASN A 308 12.41 -9.46 13.95
N GLY A 309 12.78 -9.73 15.20
CA GLY A 309 13.98 -10.48 15.58
C GLY A 309 15.26 -9.64 15.66
N ILE A 310 15.17 -8.32 15.51
CA ILE A 310 16.30 -7.41 15.74
C ILE A 310 16.52 -7.27 17.25
N ASN A 311 17.74 -7.55 17.71
CA ASN A 311 18.13 -7.42 19.12
C ASN A 311 19.16 -6.29 19.30
N GLU A 312 19.44 -5.92 20.55
CA GLU A 312 20.45 -4.92 20.90
C GLU A 312 21.83 -5.20 20.27
N GLY A 313 22.22 -6.48 20.21
CA GLY A 313 23.45 -6.91 19.55
C GLY A 313 23.54 -6.54 18.07
N ASP A 314 22.41 -6.53 17.35
CA ASP A 314 22.34 -6.11 15.95
C ASP A 314 22.58 -4.59 15.80
N TYR A 315 22.06 -3.78 16.74
CA TYR A 315 22.31 -2.34 16.79
C TYR A 315 23.76 -2.04 17.18
N ASN A 316 24.28 -2.69 18.21
CA ASN A 316 25.67 -2.56 18.62
C ASN A 316 26.62 -2.94 17.47
N CYS A 317 26.27 -3.99 16.70
CA CYS A 317 27.01 -4.35 15.49
C CYS A 317 26.90 -3.26 14.40
N PHE A 318 25.72 -2.68 14.16
CA PHE A 318 25.52 -1.62 13.17
C PHE A 318 26.31 -0.35 13.50
N PHE A 319 26.27 0.12 14.74
CA PHE A 319 26.99 1.34 15.17
C PHE A 319 28.50 1.11 15.27
N ALA A 320 28.95 -0.07 15.73
CA ALA A 320 30.36 -0.44 15.74
C ALA A 320 30.95 -0.61 14.33
N ALA A 321 30.21 -1.23 13.41
CA ALA A 321 30.68 -1.49 12.03
C ALA A 321 30.82 -0.21 11.20
N ASN A 322 30.05 0.83 11.49
CA ASN A 322 30.11 2.11 10.79
C ASN A 322 31.01 3.15 11.48
N GLY A 323 31.75 2.75 12.52
CA GLY A 323 32.68 3.64 13.22
C GLY A 323 31.99 4.80 13.93
N PHE A 324 30.73 4.62 14.33
CA PHE A 324 29.98 5.65 15.05
C PHE A 324 30.53 5.87 16.46
N PHE A 325 31.10 4.82 17.05
CA PHE A 325 31.89 4.90 18.27
C PHE A 325 33.37 5.04 17.91
N GLU A 326 34.04 6.02 18.52
CA GLU A 326 35.49 6.15 18.38
C GLU A 326 36.16 4.91 18.96
N GLN A 327 37.04 4.29 18.17
CA GLN A 327 37.98 3.30 18.67
C GLN A 327 38.88 4.01 19.68
N ALA A 328 38.76 3.69 20.97
CA ALA A 328 39.69 4.19 21.98
C ALA A 328 41.11 3.86 21.52
N SER A 329 41.88 4.91 21.22
CA SER A 329 43.16 4.81 20.54
C SER A 329 44.25 4.35 21.51
N ASP A 330 44.19 3.11 21.93
CA ASP A 330 45.18 2.51 22.82
C ASP A 330 46.16 1.63 22.01
N GLY A 331 46.83 2.27 21.05
CA GLY A 331 48.04 1.77 20.41
C GLY A 331 47.88 0.67 19.33
N PRO A 332 48.89 0.52 18.45
CA PRO A 332 48.89 -0.49 17.40
C PRO A 332 49.03 -1.90 17.99
N GLY A 333 47.91 -2.61 18.09
CA GLY A 333 47.85 -4.01 18.53
C GLY A 333 46.75 -4.36 19.54
N ALA A 334 46.03 -3.37 20.08
CA ALA A 334 44.85 -3.65 20.90
C ALA A 334 43.70 -4.16 20.00
N ARG A 335 43.23 -5.38 20.25
CA ARG A 335 41.95 -5.84 19.69
C ARG A 335 40.86 -5.04 20.39
N GLY A 336 40.04 -4.36 19.59
CA GLY A 336 39.16 -3.28 20.03
C GLY A 336 38.22 -3.66 21.16
N ASP A 337 38.37 -2.94 22.27
CA ASP A 337 37.29 -2.70 23.20
C ASP A 337 36.43 -1.59 22.56
N PHE A 338 35.23 -1.94 22.13
CA PHE A 338 34.21 -0.95 21.78
C PHE A 338 33.72 -0.37 23.10
N CYS A 339 33.74 0.95 23.28
CA CYS A 339 33.19 1.55 24.48
C CYS A 339 31.69 1.31 24.52
N ASP A 340 31.25 0.69 25.61
CA ASP A 340 29.86 0.33 25.86
C ASP A 340 29.00 1.56 26.19
N ILE A 341 27.72 1.47 25.86
CA ILE A 341 26.67 2.43 26.20
C ILE A 341 26.53 2.44 27.74
N ALA A 342 26.35 3.62 28.34
CA ALA A 342 26.07 3.70 29.77
C ALA A 342 24.57 3.43 30.02
N CYS A 343 24.26 2.79 31.14
CA CYS A 343 22.90 2.66 31.65
C CYS A 343 22.23 4.04 31.77
N ASP A 344 20.90 4.08 31.88
CA ASP A 344 20.11 5.30 32.09
C ASP A 344 20.59 6.19 33.26
N ASP A 345 21.30 5.63 34.24
CA ASP A 345 21.88 6.34 35.39
C ASP A 345 23.31 6.86 35.15
N GLY A 346 23.87 6.64 33.97
CA GLY A 346 25.20 7.09 33.55
C GLY A 346 26.35 6.15 33.94
N GLU A 347 26.06 4.99 34.54
CA GLU A 347 27.07 4.00 34.87
C GLU A 347 27.44 3.11 33.66
N PRO A 348 28.73 2.73 33.47
CA PRO A 348 29.13 1.84 32.39
C PRO A 348 28.63 0.40 32.60
N LEU A 349 28.20 -0.29 31.54
CA LEU A 349 27.57 -1.62 31.58
C LEU A 349 28.51 -2.81 31.90
N SER A 350 29.82 -2.61 32.14
CA SER A 350 30.66 -3.68 32.70
C SER A 350 31.76 -3.24 33.65
N ALA A 351 31.96 -4.05 34.69
CA ALA A 351 32.99 -3.85 35.72
C ALA A 351 34.43 -4.23 35.26
N SER A 352 34.68 -4.43 33.96
CA SER A 352 35.98 -4.90 33.46
C SER A 352 36.53 -4.03 32.33
N GLY A 353 36.88 -2.79 32.65
CA GLY A 353 37.69 -1.94 31.80
C GLY A 353 37.52 -0.47 32.15
N ASN A 354 38.63 0.28 32.25
CA ASN A 354 38.62 1.74 32.38
C ASN A 354 38.14 2.37 31.06
N CYS A 355 36.86 2.25 30.75
CA CYS A 355 36.24 3.02 29.67
C CYS A 355 35.66 4.30 30.29
N ASN A 356 36.06 5.47 29.79
CA ASN A 356 35.38 6.71 30.15
C ASN A 356 34.04 6.72 29.41
N ASN A 357 32.93 6.86 30.13
CA ASN A 357 31.61 7.09 29.55
C ASN A 357 31.69 8.29 28.58
N SER A 358 31.31 8.09 27.33
CA SER A 358 31.31 9.13 26.28
C SER A 358 30.21 10.19 26.47
N GLY A 359 29.37 10.01 27.50
CA GLY A 359 28.25 10.88 27.82
C GLY A 359 26.98 10.56 27.04
N VAL A 360 26.97 9.44 26.29
CA VAL A 360 25.79 8.92 25.60
C VAL A 360 25.18 7.83 26.46
N ASN A 361 23.96 8.04 26.95
CA ASN A 361 23.21 7.05 27.71
C ASN A 361 22.05 6.47 26.88
N GLU A 362 21.38 5.46 27.44
CA GLU A 362 20.19 4.85 26.85
C GLU A 362 19.09 5.89 26.55
N GLY A 363 18.89 6.88 27.42
CA GLY A 363 18.04 8.05 27.15
C GLY A 363 18.37 8.82 25.86
N ASP A 364 19.64 8.98 25.51
CA ASP A 364 20.08 9.61 24.26
C ASP A 364 19.77 8.74 23.03
N TYR A 365 19.88 7.41 23.17
CA TYR A 365 19.45 6.44 22.15
C TYR A 365 17.95 6.45 21.95
N ASN A 366 17.19 6.39 23.03
CA ASN A 366 15.74 6.51 23.01
C ASN A 366 15.31 7.83 22.37
N CYS A 367 16.01 8.93 22.64
CA CYS A 367 15.77 10.21 21.98
C CYS A 367 16.14 10.18 20.48
N PHE A 368 17.30 9.61 20.12
CA PHE A 368 17.74 9.45 18.72
C PHE A 368 16.76 8.60 17.91
N PHE A 369 16.37 7.44 18.41
CA PHE A 369 15.40 6.55 17.75
C PHE A 369 14.02 7.15 17.73
N ASN A 370 13.58 7.81 18.80
CA ASN A 370 12.35 8.58 18.78
C ASN A 370 12.42 9.64 17.68
N HIS A 371 13.52 10.39 17.50
CA HIS A 371 13.62 11.37 16.41
C HIS A 371 13.78 10.76 15.02
N PHE A 372 14.52 9.66 14.90
CA PHE A 372 14.76 8.92 13.64
C PHE A 372 13.47 8.27 13.14
N PHE A 373 12.62 7.79 14.06
CA PHE A 373 11.35 7.17 13.76
C PHE A 373 10.16 8.16 13.75
N LEU A 374 10.21 9.27 14.51
CA LEU A 374 9.25 10.40 14.41
C LEU A 374 9.42 11.24 13.13
N GLY A 375 10.47 11.00 12.34
CA GLY A 375 10.56 11.47 10.96
C GLY A 375 9.50 10.85 10.02
N CYS A 376 8.77 9.84 10.50
CA CYS A 376 7.57 9.32 9.84
C CYS A 376 6.38 10.22 10.24
N PRO A 377 5.77 10.96 9.31
CA PRO A 377 4.64 11.82 9.62
C PRO A 377 3.46 10.95 10.09
N ASN A 378 2.92 11.30 11.27
CA ASN A 378 1.68 10.75 11.85
C ASN A 378 0.52 10.70 10.87
#